data_AF-A0AAD5U6K7-F1
#
_entry.id   AF-A0AAD5U6K7-F1
#
_cell.length_a   1.000
_cell.length_b   1.000
_cell.length_c   1.000
_cell.angle_alpha   90.00
_cell.angle_beta   90.00
_cell.angle_gamma   90.00
#
_symmetry.space_group_name_H-M   'P 1'
#
loop_
_entity.id
_entity.type
_entity.pdbx_description
1 polymer ?
#
loop_
_entity_poly.entity_id
_entity_poly.type
_entity_poly.pdbx_seq_one_letter_code
_entity_poly.pdbx_strand_id
1 'polypeptide(L)'
;MGLQKADLGEKNKVLIAYSGGPSSTLLLNLTQTFHESSSHKKFVDVEIINIDESSMDDRNIEVAKKISEVANKSNFNYTQLKLESILEGCSQEFKKHLLFDGENPNSTSLLASNEEVFKHYISSIQSKDSVQDSIKNIKLRLILQHAKDRNCGLIFFGDNSTRIACQSIAMASKGRGYSFPIDFSLSTSWYNGFVIIKPLKDILVKEIGIYNKLNNLDSFPFFDGLEKLFGNKVSIDKLTEDFIIGLDVEFPSTVSTIFKTITKATTSVNDTCLPCKNCLGPIKSNCDIWLASHSVTRLETITNPVEELEVRNIELCYIACLKSPTCFVSIWIIHFTVLEAIEVSALTEKEDDLLPDTEFSCRASIKERSSTLESSVPINVLVQLQKLLTLV
;
A
#
# COMPACT_ATOMS: atom_id res chain seq x y z
N MET A 1 8.15 -21.41 0.79
CA MET A 1 7.55 -22.04 -0.40
C MET A 1 8.36 -21.57 -1.61
N GLY A 2 8.82 -22.48 -2.47
CA GLY A 2 9.48 -22.08 -3.71
C GLY A 2 8.44 -21.71 -4.77
N LEU A 3 8.76 -20.75 -5.65
CA LEU A 3 7.94 -20.46 -6.82
C LEU A 3 7.96 -21.70 -7.74
N GLN A 4 6.79 -22.25 -8.05
CA GLN A 4 6.70 -23.35 -9.01
C GLN A 4 6.78 -22.77 -10.43
N LYS A 5 7.62 -23.37 -11.28
CA LYS A 5 7.82 -22.92 -12.67
C LYS A 5 6.55 -22.95 -13.55
N ALA A 6 5.49 -23.61 -13.09
CA ALA A 6 4.20 -23.65 -13.77
C ALA A 6 3.49 -22.29 -13.79
N ASP A 7 3.57 -21.51 -12.71
CA ASP A 7 2.79 -20.27 -12.54
C ASP A 7 3.39 -19.06 -13.31
N LEU A 8 4.67 -19.15 -13.70
CA LEU A 8 5.35 -18.19 -14.59
C LEU A 8 5.16 -18.52 -16.08
N GLY A 9 4.07 -19.23 -16.43
CA GLY A 9 3.76 -19.64 -17.81
C GLY A 9 3.74 -18.46 -18.79
N GLU A 10 4.71 -18.45 -19.71
CA GLU A 10 4.93 -17.49 -20.82
C GLU A 10 5.10 -16.00 -20.47
N LYS A 11 4.63 -15.53 -19.31
CA LYS A 11 4.59 -14.11 -18.91
C LYS A 11 5.87 -13.61 -18.25
N ASN A 12 7.02 -13.86 -18.88
CA ASN A 12 8.34 -13.38 -18.42
C ASN A 12 8.56 -11.86 -18.62
N LYS A 13 7.50 -11.05 -18.69
CA LYS A 13 7.56 -9.58 -18.72
C LYS A 13 7.45 -9.01 -17.30
N VAL A 14 8.41 -8.16 -16.95
CA VAL A 14 8.53 -7.53 -15.63
C VAL A 14 8.06 -6.07 -15.68
N LEU A 15 7.27 -5.65 -14.70
CA LEU A 15 6.95 -4.25 -14.42
C LEU A 15 7.72 -3.76 -13.19
N ILE A 16 8.55 -2.74 -13.33
CA ILE A 16 9.25 -2.09 -12.22
C ILE A 16 8.42 -0.90 -11.72
N ALA A 17 8.02 -0.92 -10.44
CA ALA A 17 7.44 0.23 -9.77
C ALA A 17 8.56 1.21 -9.38
N TYR A 18 8.76 2.25 -10.20
CA TYR A 18 9.81 3.25 -10.05
C TYR A 18 9.26 4.58 -9.56
N SER A 19 9.81 5.11 -8.46
CA SER A 19 9.31 6.33 -7.81
C SER A 19 10.38 7.41 -7.65
N GLY A 20 11.52 7.29 -8.35
CA GLY A 20 12.67 8.20 -8.22
C GLY A 20 13.44 8.16 -6.90
N GLY A 21 12.91 7.49 -5.87
CA GLY A 21 13.52 7.41 -4.54
C GLY A 21 14.66 6.38 -4.49
N PRO A 22 15.57 6.46 -3.50
CA PRO A 22 16.83 5.72 -3.49
C PRO A 22 16.74 4.22 -3.76
N SER A 23 15.77 3.53 -3.15
CA SER A 23 15.56 2.10 -3.35
C SER A 23 15.00 1.76 -4.74
N SER A 24 14.15 2.62 -5.30
CA SER A 24 13.62 2.38 -6.66
C SER A 24 14.66 2.68 -7.75
N THR A 25 15.56 3.66 -7.54
CA THR A 25 16.73 3.88 -8.39
C THR A 25 17.70 2.70 -8.34
N LEU A 26 18.00 2.16 -7.14
CA LEU A 26 18.83 0.96 -7.00
C LEU A 26 18.21 -0.23 -7.75
N LEU A 27 16.91 -0.48 -7.57
CA LEU A 27 16.19 -1.57 -8.23
C LEU A 27 16.28 -1.45 -9.75
N LEU A 28 16.11 -0.26 -10.30
CA LEU A 28 16.25 0.01 -11.73
C LEU A 28 17.67 -0.32 -12.22
N ASN A 29 18.70 0.24 -11.58
CA ASN A 29 20.10 0.01 -11.95
C ASN A 29 20.52 -1.47 -11.86
N LEU A 30 20.13 -2.19 -10.80
CA LEU A 30 20.40 -3.62 -10.68
C LEU A 30 19.67 -4.43 -11.78
N THR A 31 18.45 -4.03 -12.16
CA THR A 31 17.69 -4.72 -13.22
C THR A 31 18.27 -4.46 -14.61
N GLN A 32 18.75 -3.24 -14.89
CA GLN A 32 19.52 -2.92 -16.11
C GLN A 32 20.78 -3.79 -16.20
N THR A 33 21.63 -3.72 -15.16
CA THR A 33 22.89 -4.46 -15.09
C THR A 33 22.67 -5.98 -15.25
N PHE A 34 21.60 -6.52 -14.67
CA PHE A 34 21.23 -7.93 -14.80
C PHE A 34 20.73 -8.31 -16.21
N HIS A 35 19.92 -7.45 -16.85
CA HIS A 35 19.39 -7.66 -18.19
C HIS A 35 20.49 -7.57 -19.27
N GLU A 36 21.51 -6.75 -19.04
CA GLU A 36 22.66 -6.56 -19.93
C GLU A 36 23.74 -7.64 -19.76
N SER A 37 23.97 -8.14 -18.54
CA SER A 37 24.99 -9.17 -18.25
C SER A 37 24.52 -10.62 -18.45
N SER A 38 23.22 -10.90 -18.49
CA SER A 38 22.70 -12.27 -18.66
C SER A 38 22.76 -12.74 -20.12
N SER A 39 23.68 -13.67 -20.42
CA SER A 39 23.73 -14.40 -21.70
C SER A 39 22.43 -15.16 -22.03
N HIS A 40 21.68 -15.54 -20.99
CA HIS A 40 20.32 -16.06 -21.08
C HIS A 40 19.35 -15.07 -20.42
N LYS A 41 18.71 -14.21 -21.22
CA LYS A 41 17.71 -13.26 -20.72
C LYS A 41 16.52 -14.00 -20.09
N LYS A 42 16.50 -14.11 -18.75
CA LYS A 42 15.39 -14.71 -17.99
C LYS A 42 14.08 -13.91 -18.11
N PHE A 43 14.19 -12.60 -18.35
CA PHE A 43 13.06 -11.71 -18.60
C PHE A 43 12.97 -11.39 -20.10
N VAL A 44 11.78 -11.54 -20.67
CA VAL A 44 11.51 -11.31 -22.11
C VAL A 44 11.45 -9.82 -22.42
N ASP A 45 10.80 -9.05 -21.55
CA ASP A 45 10.65 -7.59 -21.66
C ASP A 45 10.64 -6.99 -20.24
N VAL A 46 11.00 -5.72 -20.13
CA VAL A 46 11.01 -4.95 -18.89
C VAL A 46 10.39 -3.59 -19.14
N GLU A 47 9.37 -3.26 -18.36
CA GLU A 47 8.67 -1.98 -18.41
C GLU A 47 8.75 -1.29 -17.05
N ILE A 48 8.79 0.05 -17.05
CA ILE A 48 8.86 0.91 -15.89
C ILE A 48 7.54 1.67 -15.79
N ILE A 49 6.91 1.62 -14.62
CA ILE A 49 5.83 2.55 -14.26
C ILE A 49 6.31 3.51 -13.17
N ASN A 50 6.07 4.79 -13.39
CA ASN A 50 6.04 5.81 -12.36
C ASN A 50 4.60 6.31 -12.16
N ILE A 51 4.24 6.65 -10.93
CA ILE A 51 2.99 7.34 -10.63
C ILE A 51 3.33 8.74 -10.13
N ASP A 52 2.87 9.73 -10.88
CA ASP A 52 3.04 11.13 -10.57
C ASP A 52 2.08 11.57 -9.46
N GLU A 53 2.68 12.09 -8.40
CA GLU A 53 2.00 12.63 -7.22
C GLU A 53 2.05 14.18 -7.19
N SER A 54 2.42 14.80 -8.32
CA SER A 54 2.44 16.26 -8.50
C SER A 54 1.11 16.95 -8.24
N SER A 55 -0.02 16.26 -8.44
CA SER A 55 -1.35 16.77 -8.09
C SER A 55 -1.57 16.93 -6.57
N MET A 56 -0.68 16.39 -5.72
CA MET A 56 -0.67 16.62 -4.26
C MET A 56 0.33 17.70 -3.83
N ASP A 57 1.42 17.92 -4.58
CA ASP A 57 2.36 19.00 -4.30
C ASP A 57 3.09 19.49 -5.56
N ASP A 58 2.97 20.79 -5.84
CA ASP A 58 3.65 21.51 -6.92
C ASP A 58 5.18 21.33 -6.87
N ARG A 59 5.76 21.14 -5.67
CA ARG A 59 7.19 20.80 -5.48
C ARG A 59 7.59 19.52 -6.23
N ASN A 60 6.67 18.57 -6.36
CA ASN A 60 6.93 17.32 -7.07
C ASN A 60 6.89 17.46 -8.60
N ILE A 61 6.45 18.59 -9.18
CA ILE A 61 6.45 18.81 -10.65
C ILE A 61 7.88 18.78 -11.23
N GLU A 62 8.84 19.40 -10.54
CA GLU A 62 10.25 19.36 -10.97
C GLU A 62 10.89 17.98 -10.74
N VAL A 63 10.49 17.31 -9.65
CA VAL A 63 10.93 15.95 -9.33
C VAL A 63 10.42 14.96 -10.39
N ALA A 64 9.15 15.03 -10.77
CA ALA A 64 8.55 14.17 -11.79
C ALA A 64 9.25 14.29 -13.16
N LYS A 65 9.67 15.51 -13.54
CA LYS A 65 10.50 15.73 -14.74
C LYS A 65 11.83 14.99 -14.63
N LYS A 66 12.60 15.19 -13.55
CA LYS A 66 13.88 14.50 -13.32
C LYS A 66 13.74 12.98 -13.24
N ILE A 67 12.65 12.47 -12.67
CA ILE A 67 12.30 11.04 -12.66
C ILE A 67 12.11 10.52 -14.09
N SER A 68 11.33 11.22 -14.92
CA SER A 68 11.16 10.84 -16.33
C SER A 68 12.45 10.94 -17.14
N GLU A 69 13.31 11.93 -16.88
CA GLU A 69 14.63 12.04 -17.51
C GLU A 69 15.55 10.88 -17.16
N VAL A 70 15.53 10.39 -15.92
CA VAL A 70 16.31 9.21 -15.50
C VAL A 70 15.71 7.92 -16.07
N ALA A 71 14.39 7.78 -16.09
CA ALA A 71 13.73 6.61 -16.65
C ALA A 71 13.88 6.51 -18.18
N ASN A 72 13.80 7.62 -18.91
CA ASN A 72 14.01 7.68 -20.36
C ASN A 72 15.48 7.49 -20.78
N LYS A 73 16.43 7.57 -19.85
CA LYS A 73 17.84 7.14 -20.07
C LYS A 73 18.02 5.63 -19.92
N SER A 74 16.99 4.89 -19.51
CA SER A 74 17.04 3.42 -19.43
C SER A 74 16.75 2.76 -20.76
N ASN A 75 17.24 1.53 -20.94
CA ASN A 75 16.96 0.68 -22.11
C ASN A 75 15.56 0.02 -22.06
N PHE A 76 14.62 0.55 -21.26
CA PHE A 76 13.33 -0.05 -20.94
C PHE A 76 12.18 0.89 -21.27
N ASN A 77 11.00 0.33 -21.56
CA ASN A 77 9.79 1.12 -21.81
C ASN A 77 9.36 1.88 -20.55
N TYR A 78 9.12 3.19 -20.64
CA TYR A 78 8.67 4.02 -19.51
C TYR A 78 7.23 4.49 -19.73
N THR A 79 6.37 4.28 -18.74
CA THR A 79 5.04 4.91 -18.66
C THR A 79 4.92 5.70 -17.35
N GLN A 80 4.34 6.91 -17.44
CA GLN A 80 4.00 7.74 -16.29
C GLN A 80 2.49 7.92 -16.22
N LEU A 81 1.86 7.44 -15.15
CA LEU A 81 0.44 7.68 -14.86
C LEU A 81 0.32 8.74 -13.77
N LYS A 82 -0.79 9.49 -13.71
CA LYS A 82 -1.08 10.40 -12.60
C LYS A 82 -1.94 9.72 -11.52
N LEU A 83 -1.89 10.17 -10.26
CA LEU A 83 -2.79 9.69 -9.21
C LEU A 83 -4.28 9.78 -9.60
N GLU A 84 -4.71 10.90 -10.19
CA GLU A 84 -6.10 11.13 -10.60
C GLU A 84 -6.57 10.28 -11.80
N SER A 85 -5.68 9.55 -12.48
CA SER A 85 -6.05 8.65 -13.58
C SER A 85 -6.94 7.49 -13.14
N ILE A 86 -6.97 7.19 -11.83
CA ILE A 86 -7.91 6.22 -11.23
C ILE A 86 -9.38 6.59 -11.46
N LEU A 87 -9.67 7.85 -11.80
CA LEU A 87 -11.01 8.36 -12.11
C LEU A 87 -11.36 8.29 -13.60
N GLU A 88 -10.44 7.91 -14.50
CA GLU A 88 -10.69 7.92 -15.96
C GLU A 88 -11.77 6.92 -16.38
N GLY A 89 -11.88 5.78 -15.69
CA GLY A 89 -12.95 4.79 -15.89
C GLY A 89 -14.21 5.01 -15.05
N CYS A 90 -14.30 6.06 -14.23
CA CYS A 90 -15.46 6.29 -13.34
C CYS A 90 -16.63 6.97 -14.06
N SER A 91 -17.86 6.57 -13.73
CA SER A 91 -19.08 7.22 -14.20
C SER A 91 -19.18 8.68 -13.73
N GLN A 92 -19.92 9.51 -14.48
CA GLN A 92 -20.05 10.93 -14.17
C GLN A 92 -20.90 11.15 -12.91
N GLU A 93 -21.78 10.22 -12.59
CA GLU A 93 -22.60 10.15 -11.38
C GLU A 93 -21.69 9.96 -10.17
N PHE A 94 -20.74 9.01 -10.24
CA PHE A 94 -19.75 8.79 -9.19
C PHE A 94 -18.86 10.03 -8.98
N LYS A 95 -18.39 10.67 -10.08
CA LYS A 95 -17.60 11.90 -9.98
C LYS A 95 -18.36 13.06 -9.34
N LYS A 96 -19.65 13.22 -9.64
CA LYS A 96 -20.53 14.18 -8.97
C LYS A 96 -20.66 13.86 -7.48
N HIS A 97 -20.92 12.60 -7.10
CA HIS A 97 -21.00 12.21 -5.69
C HIS A 97 -19.69 12.41 -4.90
N LEU A 98 -18.53 12.39 -5.57
CA LEU A 98 -17.25 12.76 -4.94
C LEU A 98 -17.04 14.28 -4.74
N LEU A 99 -17.88 15.12 -5.36
CA LEU A 99 -17.84 16.60 -5.25
C LEU A 99 -18.94 17.18 -4.34
N PHE A 100 -20.05 16.47 -4.15
CA PHE A 100 -21.20 16.97 -3.38
C PHE A 100 -21.11 16.62 -1.89
N ASP A 101 -20.63 17.56 -1.08
CA ASP A 101 -20.61 17.46 0.39
C ASP A 101 -21.77 18.28 1.00
N GLY A 102 -22.96 17.69 1.01
CA GLY A 102 -24.14 18.14 1.78
C GLY A 102 -24.93 19.36 1.27
N GLU A 103 -24.28 20.45 0.83
CA GLU A 103 -24.93 21.75 0.66
C GLU A 103 -25.00 22.28 -0.79
N ASN A 104 -26.19 22.74 -1.19
CA ASN A 104 -26.54 23.43 -2.45
C ASN A 104 -26.26 22.69 -3.79
N PRO A 105 -27.28 22.07 -4.43
CA PRO A 105 -27.14 21.42 -5.73
C PRO A 105 -26.96 22.40 -6.92
N ASN A 106 -27.02 23.71 -6.69
CA ASN A 106 -27.01 24.75 -7.74
C ASN A 106 -25.61 25.33 -8.04
N SER A 107 -24.55 24.85 -7.38
CA SER A 107 -23.20 25.42 -7.49
C SER A 107 -22.10 24.37 -7.66
N THR A 108 -22.20 23.54 -8.71
CA THR A 108 -21.13 22.62 -9.10
C THR A 108 -20.96 22.61 -10.62
N SER A 109 -19.76 22.91 -11.10
CA SER A 109 -19.46 23.00 -12.53
C SER A 109 -19.47 21.62 -13.18
N LEU A 110 -20.19 21.49 -14.30
CA LEU A 110 -20.25 20.28 -15.14
C LEU A 110 -18.94 19.99 -15.91
N LEU A 111 -17.80 20.52 -15.42
CA LEU A 111 -16.50 20.58 -16.09
C LEU A 111 -15.31 20.38 -15.12
N ALA A 112 -15.56 20.00 -13.86
CA ALA A 112 -14.48 19.71 -12.91
C ALA A 112 -13.57 18.60 -13.44
N SER A 113 -12.27 18.86 -13.48
CA SER A 113 -11.25 17.93 -13.95
C SER A 113 -11.07 16.75 -12.99
N ASN A 114 -10.54 15.62 -13.49
CA ASN A 114 -10.17 14.49 -12.62
C ASN A 114 -9.24 14.93 -11.49
N GLU A 115 -8.35 15.91 -11.73
CA GLU A 115 -7.42 16.45 -10.73
C GLU A 115 -8.16 17.20 -9.60
N GLU A 116 -9.19 17.99 -9.92
CA GLU A 116 -10.02 18.69 -8.93
C GLU A 116 -10.91 17.71 -8.14
N VAL A 117 -11.54 16.74 -8.81
CA VAL A 117 -12.31 15.66 -8.15
C VAL A 117 -11.41 14.86 -7.20
N PHE A 118 -10.19 14.55 -7.63
CA PHE A 118 -9.22 13.83 -6.80
C PHE A 118 -8.77 14.66 -5.59
N LYS A 119 -8.45 15.95 -5.79
CA LYS A 119 -8.12 16.87 -4.69
C LYS A 119 -9.26 16.96 -3.68
N HIS A 120 -10.51 17.10 -4.13
CA HIS A 120 -11.69 17.15 -3.26
C HIS A 120 -11.87 15.86 -2.44
N TYR A 121 -11.81 14.70 -3.11
CA TYR A 121 -11.85 13.39 -2.46
C TYR A 121 -10.78 13.25 -1.38
N ILE A 122 -9.54 13.64 -1.66
CA ILE A 122 -8.44 13.57 -0.69
C ILE A 122 -8.66 14.55 0.48
N SER A 123 -9.17 15.76 0.25
CA SER A 123 -9.47 16.71 1.33
C SER A 123 -10.64 16.30 2.23
N SER A 124 -11.59 15.49 1.74
CA SER A 124 -12.69 14.96 2.56
C SER A 124 -12.20 14.02 3.69
N ILE A 125 -11.04 13.39 3.52
CA ILE A 125 -10.54 12.36 4.43
C ILE A 125 -9.90 13.03 5.66
N GLN A 126 -10.59 12.99 6.79
CA GLN A 126 -10.25 13.71 8.03
C GLN A 126 -8.90 13.35 8.70
N SER A 127 -8.20 12.30 8.25
CA SER A 127 -6.99 11.77 8.89
C SER A 127 -5.83 11.58 7.90
N LYS A 128 -4.64 12.09 8.28
CA LYS A 128 -3.39 11.96 7.50
C LYS A 128 -3.04 10.50 7.23
N ASP A 129 -3.19 9.62 8.22
CA ASP A 129 -2.97 8.18 8.07
C ASP A 129 -3.91 7.53 7.05
N SER A 130 -5.19 7.96 7.03
CA SER A 130 -6.19 7.47 6.09
C SER A 130 -5.92 7.97 4.67
N VAL A 131 -5.43 9.20 4.50
CA VAL A 131 -4.97 9.71 3.20
C VAL A 131 -3.71 8.98 2.73
N GLN A 132 -2.69 8.84 3.58
CA GLN A 132 -1.46 8.10 3.24
C GLN A 132 -1.78 6.67 2.81
N ASP A 133 -2.69 5.97 3.50
CA ASP A 133 -3.10 4.62 3.13
C ASP A 133 -3.98 4.59 1.86
N SER A 134 -4.85 5.59 1.65
CA SER A 134 -5.64 5.70 0.41
C SER A 134 -4.74 5.92 -0.82
N ILE A 135 -3.74 6.80 -0.70
CA ILE A 135 -2.74 7.05 -1.76
C ILE A 135 -1.90 5.79 -2.04
N LYS A 136 -1.52 5.01 -1.01
CA LYS A 136 -0.87 3.69 -1.21
C LYS A 136 -1.79 2.72 -1.98
N ASN A 137 -3.07 2.62 -1.60
CA ASN A 137 -4.03 1.72 -2.24
C ASN A 137 -4.29 2.10 -3.72
N ILE A 138 -4.42 3.39 -4.00
CA ILE A 138 -4.60 3.92 -5.37
C ILE A 138 -3.36 3.65 -6.23
N LYS A 139 -2.15 3.87 -5.70
CA LYS A 139 -0.91 3.54 -6.42
C LYS A 139 -0.80 2.04 -6.73
N LEU A 140 -1.16 1.17 -5.78
CA LEU A 140 -1.20 -0.28 -6.03
C LEU A 140 -2.20 -0.65 -7.13
N ARG A 141 -3.39 -0.03 -7.14
CA ARG A 141 -4.42 -0.25 -8.17
C ARG A 141 -3.96 0.16 -9.57
N LEU A 142 -3.38 1.35 -9.70
CA LEU A 142 -2.85 1.85 -10.97
C LEU A 142 -1.70 0.97 -11.49
N ILE A 143 -0.80 0.49 -10.61
CA ILE A 143 0.26 -0.46 -10.98
C ILE A 143 -0.32 -1.79 -11.47
N LEU A 144 -1.33 -2.36 -10.77
CA LEU A 144 -1.97 -3.62 -11.16
C LEU A 144 -2.78 -3.50 -12.46
N GLN A 145 -3.45 -2.37 -12.68
CA GLN A 145 -4.15 -2.09 -13.94
C GLN A 145 -3.16 -1.97 -15.10
N HIS A 146 -2.09 -1.19 -14.96
CA HIS A 146 -1.05 -1.06 -15.98
C HIS A 146 -0.35 -2.40 -16.27
N ALA A 147 -0.08 -3.20 -15.23
CA ALA A 147 0.44 -4.56 -15.39
C ALA A 147 -0.49 -5.46 -16.21
N LYS A 148 -1.81 -5.35 -16.01
CA LYS A 148 -2.83 -6.06 -16.80
C LYS A 148 -2.77 -5.65 -18.26
N ASP A 149 -2.83 -4.34 -18.52
CA ASP A 149 -2.94 -3.76 -19.87
C ASP A 149 -1.66 -3.95 -20.69
N ARG A 150 -0.51 -4.14 -20.02
CA ARG A 150 0.79 -4.48 -20.62
C ARG A 150 1.14 -5.98 -20.59
N ASN A 151 0.26 -6.82 -20.03
CA ASN A 151 0.46 -8.27 -19.81
C ASN A 151 1.76 -8.62 -19.04
N CYS A 152 2.15 -7.79 -18.07
CA CYS A 152 3.26 -8.05 -17.16
C CYS A 152 2.83 -9.07 -16.10
N GLY A 153 3.45 -10.26 -16.06
CA GLY A 153 3.15 -11.28 -15.04
C GLY A 153 3.87 -11.02 -13.71
N LEU A 154 5.01 -10.33 -13.76
CA LEU A 154 5.87 -10.05 -12.59
C LEU A 154 5.88 -8.54 -12.31
N ILE A 155 5.77 -8.16 -11.03
CA ILE A 155 5.83 -6.75 -10.61
C ILE A 155 6.88 -6.60 -9.50
N PHE A 156 7.91 -5.78 -9.73
CA PHE A 156 9.00 -5.54 -8.78
C PHE A 156 8.78 -4.23 -8.01
N PHE A 157 8.77 -4.30 -6.68
CA PHE A 157 8.74 -3.14 -5.80
C PHE A 157 10.09 -2.94 -5.10
N GLY A 158 10.54 -1.68 -5.00
CA GLY A 158 11.77 -1.27 -4.32
C GLY A 158 11.74 -1.34 -2.79
N ASP A 159 10.95 -2.26 -2.21
CA ASP A 159 10.84 -2.41 -0.76
C ASP A 159 12.12 -3.00 -0.17
N ASN A 160 12.68 -2.29 0.80
CA ASN A 160 13.92 -2.63 1.49
C ASN A 160 13.65 -3.08 2.94
N SER A 161 14.63 -3.74 3.57
CA SER A 161 14.47 -4.34 4.91
C SER A 161 14.13 -3.30 5.98
N THR A 162 14.67 -2.09 5.90
CA THR A 162 14.35 -0.98 6.82
C THR A 162 12.91 -0.51 6.62
N ARG A 163 12.49 -0.29 5.36
CA ARG A 163 11.11 0.12 5.02
C ARG A 163 10.09 -0.92 5.48
N ILE A 164 10.39 -2.21 5.29
CA ILE A 164 9.55 -3.33 5.73
C ILE A 164 9.44 -3.38 7.26
N ALA A 165 10.55 -3.14 7.99
CA ALA A 165 10.51 -3.05 9.45
C ALA A 165 9.58 -1.91 9.92
N CYS A 166 9.78 -0.69 9.39
CA CYS A 166 8.94 0.47 9.73
C CYS A 166 7.46 0.25 9.37
N GLN A 167 7.18 -0.23 8.16
CA GLN A 167 5.81 -0.51 7.71
C GLN A 167 5.14 -1.61 8.54
N SER A 168 5.86 -2.65 8.97
CA SER A 168 5.25 -3.73 9.74
C SER A 168 4.75 -3.28 11.11
N ILE A 169 5.51 -2.46 11.84
CA ILE A 169 5.10 -1.96 13.15
C ILE A 169 3.99 -0.91 12.99
N ALA A 170 4.00 -0.12 11.91
CA ALA A 170 2.91 0.79 11.58
C ALA A 170 1.62 0.02 11.21
N MET A 171 1.70 -1.04 10.41
CA MET A 171 0.57 -1.89 10.05
C MET A 171 0.04 -2.68 11.26
N ALA A 172 0.92 -3.17 12.15
CA ALA A 172 0.52 -3.78 13.42
C ALA A 172 -0.27 -2.79 14.29
N SER A 173 0.25 -1.56 14.43
CA SER A 173 -0.39 -0.47 15.19
C SER A 173 -1.73 -0.02 14.57
N LYS A 174 -1.90 -0.17 13.26
CA LYS A 174 -3.16 0.02 12.52
C LYS A 174 -4.06 -1.24 12.48
N GLY A 175 -3.76 -2.27 13.27
CA GLY A 175 -4.55 -3.50 13.37
C GLY A 175 -4.47 -4.46 12.17
N ARG A 176 -3.61 -4.20 11.17
CA ARG A 176 -3.52 -4.97 9.92
C ARG A 176 -2.61 -6.21 10.01
N GLY A 177 -2.53 -6.85 11.17
CA GLY A 177 -1.71 -8.06 11.37
C GLY A 177 -2.06 -9.23 10.43
N TYR A 178 -3.31 -9.29 9.94
CA TYR A 178 -3.79 -10.41 9.12
C TYR A 178 -3.12 -10.52 7.74
N SER A 179 -2.78 -9.38 7.12
CA SER A 179 -2.23 -9.31 5.75
C SER A 179 -0.70 -9.48 5.68
N PHE A 180 -0.02 -9.61 6.82
CA PHE A 180 1.45 -9.65 6.90
C PHE A 180 2.14 -10.66 5.97
N PRO A 181 1.63 -11.89 5.74
CA PRO A 181 2.23 -12.83 4.79
C PRO A 181 2.15 -12.36 3.32
N ILE A 182 1.24 -11.47 2.96
CA ILE A 182 1.15 -10.85 1.62
C ILE A 182 2.02 -9.60 1.56
N ASP A 183 1.87 -8.71 2.55
CA ASP A 183 2.55 -7.42 2.56
C ASP A 183 4.08 -7.58 2.67
N PHE A 184 4.54 -8.52 3.50
CA PHE A 184 5.94 -8.65 3.88
C PHE A 184 6.60 -9.97 3.44
N SER A 185 5.97 -10.76 2.56
CA SER A 185 6.65 -11.86 1.85
C SER A 185 7.70 -11.34 0.85
N LEU A 186 8.56 -12.24 0.36
CA LEU A 186 9.54 -11.93 -0.70
C LEU A 186 8.88 -11.90 -2.08
N SER A 187 7.89 -12.78 -2.27
CA SER A 187 7.02 -12.89 -3.43
C SER A 187 5.60 -13.23 -2.96
N THR A 188 4.58 -12.62 -3.57
CA THR A 188 3.17 -12.95 -3.33
C THR A 188 2.38 -13.01 -4.64
N SER A 189 1.58 -14.06 -4.80
CA SER A 189 0.67 -14.32 -5.92
C SER A 189 -0.79 -13.91 -5.63
N TRP A 190 -1.05 -13.32 -4.47
CA TRP A 190 -2.39 -12.93 -3.98
C TRP A 190 -3.18 -12.03 -4.93
N TYR A 191 -2.49 -11.23 -5.75
CA TYR A 191 -3.12 -10.30 -6.67
C TYR A 191 -3.38 -11.03 -8.00
N ASN A 192 -4.50 -11.76 -8.06
CA ASN A 192 -4.95 -12.62 -9.17
C ASN A 192 -4.35 -12.27 -10.56
N GLY A 193 -3.43 -13.12 -11.02
CA GLY A 193 -2.75 -12.99 -12.32
C GLY A 193 -1.39 -12.30 -12.29
N PHE A 194 -0.94 -11.83 -11.11
CA PHE A 194 0.35 -11.15 -10.91
C PHE A 194 1.15 -11.76 -9.75
N VAL A 195 2.46 -11.85 -9.92
CA VAL A 195 3.39 -12.11 -8.80
C VAL A 195 4.13 -10.83 -8.45
N ILE A 196 3.80 -10.25 -7.29
CA ILE A 196 4.55 -9.14 -6.71
C ILE A 196 5.80 -9.68 -6.04
N ILE A 197 6.97 -9.15 -6.39
CA ILE A 197 8.28 -9.51 -5.82
C ILE A 197 8.92 -8.25 -5.21
N LYS A 198 9.68 -8.43 -4.13
CA LYS A 198 10.40 -7.36 -3.41
C LYS A 198 11.93 -7.61 -3.44
N PRO A 199 12.63 -7.28 -4.54
CA PRO A 199 14.03 -7.68 -4.74
C PRO A 199 15.03 -7.15 -3.70
N LEU A 200 14.76 -5.98 -3.10
CA LEU A 200 15.65 -5.32 -2.13
C LEU A 200 15.35 -5.69 -0.68
N LYS A 201 14.44 -6.65 -0.46
CA LYS A 201 13.82 -6.97 0.84
C LYS A 201 14.80 -7.24 1.98
N ASP A 202 15.99 -7.78 1.68
CA ASP A 202 17.03 -8.11 2.67
C ASP A 202 18.11 -7.00 2.82
N ILE A 203 18.00 -5.89 2.08
CA ILE A 203 18.99 -4.79 2.03
C ILE A 203 18.51 -3.62 2.91
N LEU A 204 19.40 -2.99 3.66
CA LEU A 204 19.14 -1.87 4.56
C LEU A 204 19.21 -0.52 3.82
N VAL A 205 18.42 0.47 4.21
CA VAL A 205 18.40 1.78 3.53
C VAL A 205 19.78 2.48 3.52
N LYS A 206 20.61 2.25 4.54
CA LYS A 206 22.01 2.73 4.61
C LYS A 206 22.91 2.11 3.53
N GLU A 207 22.75 0.81 3.25
CA GLU A 207 23.46 0.10 2.18
C GLU A 207 23.06 0.65 0.79
N ILE A 208 21.77 0.96 0.61
CA ILE A 208 21.24 1.57 -0.63
C ILE A 208 21.83 2.97 -0.85
N GLY A 209 21.87 3.82 0.18
CA GLY A 209 22.48 5.14 0.09
C GLY A 209 23.97 5.10 -0.24
N ILE A 210 24.71 4.14 0.34
CA ILE A 210 26.12 3.88 0.02
C ILE A 210 26.28 3.44 -1.44
N TYR A 211 25.49 2.46 -1.91
CA TYR A 211 25.57 1.98 -3.30
C TYR A 211 25.26 3.09 -4.31
N ASN A 212 24.18 3.85 -4.11
CA ASN A 212 23.78 4.91 -5.05
C ASN A 212 24.86 5.99 -5.14
N LYS A 213 25.45 6.39 -4.00
CA LYS A 213 26.56 7.36 -3.96
C LYS A 213 27.80 6.84 -4.69
N LEU A 214 28.18 5.57 -4.52
CA LEU A 214 29.35 4.98 -5.16
C LEU A 214 29.18 4.77 -6.68
N ASN A 215 27.95 4.58 -7.14
CA ASN A 215 27.62 4.40 -8.57
C ASN A 215 27.11 5.69 -9.25
N ASN A 216 27.16 6.84 -8.57
CA ASN A 216 26.64 8.14 -9.05
C ASN A 216 25.19 8.08 -9.54
N LEU A 217 24.33 7.35 -8.82
CA LEU A 217 22.92 7.19 -9.16
C LEU A 217 22.07 8.29 -8.53
N ASP A 218 21.51 9.16 -9.36
CA ASP A 218 20.56 10.19 -8.94
C ASP A 218 19.29 9.57 -8.35
N SER A 219 18.96 9.98 -7.13
CA SER A 219 17.69 9.65 -6.48
C SER A 219 17.13 10.90 -5.81
N PHE A 220 15.85 11.17 -6.05
CA PHE A 220 15.23 12.45 -5.73
C PHE A 220 14.44 12.39 -4.42
N PRO A 221 14.40 13.48 -3.64
CA PRO A 221 13.53 13.57 -2.48
C PRO A 221 12.07 13.62 -2.93
N PHE A 222 11.20 12.92 -2.20
CA PHE A 222 9.76 13.02 -2.33
C PHE A 222 9.22 14.07 -1.35
N PHE A 223 8.40 15.01 -1.83
CA PHE A 223 7.76 16.00 -0.95
C PHE A 223 6.36 15.53 -0.54
N ASP A 224 6.13 15.37 0.77
CA ASP A 224 4.82 14.99 1.33
C ASP A 224 3.84 16.17 1.28
N GLY A 225 3.06 16.25 0.19
CA GLY A 225 2.03 17.29 0.03
C GLY A 225 0.98 17.36 1.15
N LEU A 226 0.89 16.31 1.97
CA LEU A 226 -0.03 16.23 3.11
C LEU A 226 0.33 17.19 4.26
N GLU A 227 1.52 17.80 4.23
CA GLU A 227 1.83 18.99 5.03
C GLU A 227 0.82 20.12 4.81
N LYS A 228 0.36 20.35 3.56
CA LYS A 228 -0.61 21.40 3.22
C LYS A 228 -2.01 21.13 3.78
N LEU A 229 -2.40 19.85 3.88
CA LEU A 229 -3.75 19.43 4.29
C LEU A 229 -3.88 19.22 5.81
N PHE A 230 -2.83 18.70 6.46
CA PHE A 230 -2.87 18.29 7.86
C PHE A 230 -1.91 19.06 8.77
N GLY A 231 -1.10 19.97 8.21
CA GLY A 231 -0.05 20.68 8.93
C GLY A 231 0.95 19.72 9.57
N ASN A 232 1.45 20.10 10.75
CA ASN A 232 2.45 19.36 11.51
C ASN A 232 1.91 18.09 12.21
N LYS A 233 0.74 17.55 11.79
CA LYS A 233 0.26 16.25 12.26
C LYS A 233 1.20 15.15 11.74
N VAL A 234 1.80 14.40 12.67
CA VAL A 234 2.64 13.24 12.38
C VAL A 234 1.76 11.99 12.25
N SER A 235 1.96 11.18 11.21
CA SER A 235 1.21 9.93 11.01
C SER A 235 1.84 8.76 11.77
N ILE A 236 1.09 7.66 11.95
CA ILE A 236 1.60 6.42 12.56
C ILE A 236 2.79 5.87 11.77
N ASP A 237 2.73 5.93 10.43
CA ASP A 237 3.85 5.58 9.56
C ASP A 237 5.13 6.36 9.93
N LYS A 238 5.03 7.68 10.14
CA LYS A 238 6.20 8.53 10.43
C LYS A 238 6.70 8.37 11.87
N LEU A 239 5.80 8.33 12.86
CA LEU A 239 6.17 8.02 14.26
C LEU A 239 6.91 6.69 14.38
N THR A 240 6.49 5.69 13.59
CA THR A 240 7.12 4.36 13.57
C THR A 240 8.45 4.37 12.83
N GLU A 241 8.55 5.12 11.72
CA GLU A 241 9.81 5.31 11.00
C GLU A 241 10.88 5.94 11.89
N ASP A 242 10.56 7.07 12.55
CA ASP A 242 11.50 7.77 13.42
C ASP A 242 11.98 6.85 14.56
N PHE A 243 11.04 6.22 15.27
CA PHE A 243 11.33 5.26 16.35
C PHE A 243 12.29 4.13 15.91
N ILE A 244 12.06 3.51 14.75
CA ILE A 244 12.89 2.38 14.31
C ILE A 244 14.22 2.84 13.73
N ILE A 245 14.28 3.99 13.06
CA ILE A 245 15.54 4.55 12.56
C ILE A 245 16.47 4.91 13.73
N GLY A 246 15.96 5.57 14.77
CA GLY A 246 16.73 5.91 15.96
C GLY A 246 17.11 4.67 16.80
N LEU A 247 16.23 3.66 16.89
CA LEU A 247 16.52 2.45 17.68
C LEU A 247 17.46 1.47 16.95
N ASP A 248 17.47 1.39 15.61
CA ASP A 248 18.56 0.71 14.85
C ASP A 248 19.91 1.44 14.98
N VAL A 249 19.88 2.69 15.44
CA VAL A 249 21.03 3.54 15.70
C VAL A 249 21.63 3.31 17.10
N GLU A 250 20.85 2.94 18.13
CA GLU A 250 21.42 2.35 19.37
C GLU A 250 21.80 0.87 19.18
N PHE A 251 20.95 0.13 18.47
CA PHE A 251 21.01 -1.33 18.38
C PHE A 251 21.06 -1.76 16.90
N PRO A 252 22.25 -1.90 16.28
CA PRO A 252 22.44 -2.14 14.84
C PRO A 252 22.08 -3.55 14.35
N SER A 253 21.09 -4.19 14.98
CA SER A 253 20.42 -5.41 14.54
C SER A 253 18.90 -5.34 14.67
N THR A 254 18.34 -4.16 15.02
CA THR A 254 16.90 -3.92 15.22
C THR A 254 16.11 -4.24 13.96
N VAL A 255 16.46 -3.63 12.83
CA VAL A 255 15.77 -3.86 11.55
C VAL A 255 15.82 -5.34 11.18
N SER A 256 16.98 -5.99 11.32
CA SER A 256 17.14 -7.42 11.02
C SER A 256 16.31 -8.33 11.94
N THR A 257 16.16 -7.96 13.22
CA THR A 257 15.42 -8.75 14.22
C THR A 257 13.91 -8.61 14.03
N ILE A 258 13.43 -7.38 13.80
CA ILE A 258 12.04 -7.10 13.40
C ILE A 258 11.71 -7.88 12.11
N PHE A 259 12.56 -7.76 11.09
CA PHE A 259 12.45 -8.49 9.82
C PHE A 259 12.37 -10.01 9.97
N LYS A 260 13.27 -10.62 10.75
CA LYS A 260 13.29 -12.06 11.08
C LYS A 260 12.11 -12.51 11.95
N THR A 261 11.34 -11.58 12.50
CA THR A 261 10.12 -11.86 13.28
C THR A 261 8.89 -11.81 12.39
N ILE A 262 8.74 -10.77 11.56
CA ILE A 262 7.64 -10.65 10.58
C ILE A 262 7.66 -11.81 9.59
N THR A 263 8.85 -12.25 9.14
CA THR A 263 8.98 -13.38 8.21
C THR A 263 8.65 -14.75 8.82
N LYS A 264 8.40 -14.81 10.13
CA LYS A 264 7.80 -15.97 10.83
C LYS A 264 6.30 -15.82 11.08
N ALA A 265 5.73 -14.63 10.89
CA ALA A 265 4.31 -14.39 11.06
C ALA A 265 3.53 -15.14 9.98
N THR A 266 2.74 -16.11 10.41
CA THR A 266 1.81 -16.87 9.56
C THR A 266 0.39 -16.57 10.02
N THR A 267 -0.53 -16.42 9.06
CA THR A 267 -1.94 -16.15 9.32
C THR A 267 -2.81 -17.14 8.53
N SER A 268 -4.11 -17.22 8.82
CA SER A 268 -5.07 -18.09 8.12
C SER A 268 -5.44 -17.61 6.71
N VAL A 269 -4.60 -16.75 6.11
CA VAL A 269 -4.78 -16.27 4.74
C VAL A 269 -4.55 -17.40 3.75
N ASN A 270 -5.53 -17.60 2.87
CA ASN A 270 -5.56 -18.62 1.83
C ASN A 270 -6.33 -18.07 0.61
N ASP A 271 -6.35 -18.83 -0.48
CA ASP A 271 -6.97 -18.41 -1.74
C ASP A 271 -8.51 -18.33 -1.69
N THR A 272 -9.12 -18.73 -0.57
CA THR A 272 -10.57 -18.56 -0.30
C THR A 272 -10.91 -17.27 0.46
N CYS A 273 -9.92 -16.51 0.92
CA CYS A 273 -10.16 -15.19 1.51
C CYS A 273 -10.63 -14.20 0.42
N LEU A 274 -11.64 -13.39 0.72
CA LEU A 274 -12.09 -12.33 -0.20
C LEU A 274 -11.10 -11.14 -0.18
N PRO A 275 -10.79 -10.53 -1.33
CA PRO A 275 -10.00 -9.30 -1.40
C PRO A 275 -10.85 -8.06 -1.14
N CYS A 276 -10.33 -7.13 -0.34
CA CYS A 276 -11.01 -5.89 0.04
C CYS A 276 -11.20 -4.91 -1.12
N LYS A 277 -12.43 -4.45 -1.34
CA LYS A 277 -12.78 -3.49 -2.40
C LYS A 277 -12.09 -2.13 -2.27
N ASN A 278 -11.49 -1.79 -1.12
CA ASN A 278 -10.60 -0.61 -0.96
C ASN A 278 -9.11 -1.00 -1.11
N CYS A 279 -8.51 -1.70 -0.14
CA CYS A 279 -7.07 -1.91 -0.08
C CYS A 279 -6.53 -3.17 -0.82
N LEU A 280 -7.40 -3.99 -1.42
CA LEU A 280 -7.07 -5.29 -2.04
C LEU A 280 -6.47 -6.35 -1.10
N GLY A 281 -6.23 -6.04 0.18
CA GLY A 281 -5.78 -7.01 1.18
C GLY A 281 -6.85 -8.06 1.54
N PRO A 282 -6.46 -9.17 2.21
CA PRO A 282 -7.36 -10.25 2.58
C PRO A 282 -8.33 -9.83 3.68
N ILE A 283 -9.59 -10.20 3.51
CA ILE A 283 -10.62 -10.10 4.55
C ILE A 283 -10.60 -11.39 5.37
N LYS A 284 -10.63 -11.27 6.69
CA LYS A 284 -10.79 -12.41 7.59
C LYS A 284 -12.28 -12.75 7.72
N SER A 285 -12.69 -13.94 7.26
CA SER A 285 -14.01 -14.49 7.54
C SER A 285 -14.24 -14.59 9.06
N ASN A 286 -15.46 -14.28 9.50
CA ASN A 286 -15.88 -14.29 10.91
C ASN A 286 -14.94 -13.48 11.83
N CYS A 287 -14.49 -12.32 11.36
CA CYS A 287 -13.58 -11.43 12.10
C CYS A 287 -14.13 -11.08 13.49
N ASP A 288 -15.44 -10.85 13.63
CA ASP A 288 -16.09 -10.51 14.90
C ASP A 288 -16.02 -11.66 15.92
N ILE A 289 -16.11 -12.92 15.46
CA ILE A 289 -15.93 -14.11 16.31
C ILE A 289 -14.46 -14.25 16.73
N TRP A 290 -13.51 -13.95 15.84
CA TRP A 290 -12.09 -13.93 16.19
C TRP A 290 -11.76 -12.83 17.20
N LEU A 291 -12.28 -11.61 17.01
CA LEU A 291 -12.15 -10.51 17.96
C LEU A 291 -12.76 -10.89 19.32
N ALA A 292 -14.00 -11.39 19.34
CA ALA A 292 -14.72 -11.76 20.56
C ALA A 292 -14.10 -12.94 21.33
N SER A 293 -13.27 -13.78 20.69
CA SER A 293 -12.53 -14.88 21.33
C SER A 293 -11.13 -14.49 21.82
N HIS A 294 -10.64 -13.30 21.45
CA HIS A 294 -9.31 -12.79 21.83
C HIS A 294 -9.39 -11.49 22.65
N SER A 295 -10.55 -10.85 22.73
CA SER A 295 -10.82 -9.71 23.60
C SER A 295 -11.07 -10.16 25.04
N VAL A 296 -10.34 -9.58 26.01
CA VAL A 296 -10.47 -9.86 27.45
C VAL A 296 -11.89 -9.57 27.99
N THR A 297 -12.68 -8.77 27.27
CA THR A 297 -14.04 -8.34 27.60
C THR A 297 -15.12 -9.43 27.56
N ARG A 298 -14.80 -10.69 27.22
CA ARG A 298 -15.76 -11.81 27.18
C ARG A 298 -15.25 -13.06 27.91
N LEU A 299 -15.34 -13.05 29.23
CA LEU A 299 -15.11 -14.23 30.08
C LEU A 299 -16.41 -14.89 30.60
N GLU A 300 -17.58 -14.27 30.44
CA GLU A 300 -18.80 -14.65 31.18
C GLU A 300 -19.98 -15.13 30.31
N THR A 301 -19.79 -15.38 28.99
CA THR A 301 -20.92 -15.70 28.08
C THR A 301 -20.67 -16.84 27.08
N ILE A 302 -19.78 -17.78 27.40
CA ILE A 302 -19.63 -19.04 26.64
C ILE A 302 -20.49 -20.13 27.29
N THR A 303 -21.80 -20.07 27.09
CA THR A 303 -22.76 -21.09 27.57
C THR A 303 -23.74 -21.56 26.51
N ASN A 304 -23.97 -20.81 25.43
CA ASN A 304 -24.77 -21.24 24.28
C ASN A 304 -23.86 -21.47 23.06
N PRO A 305 -24.10 -22.53 22.26
CA PRO A 305 -23.49 -22.63 20.93
C PRO A 305 -24.00 -21.47 20.06
N VAL A 306 -23.08 -20.80 19.36
CA VAL A 306 -23.44 -19.72 18.43
C VAL A 306 -24.05 -20.38 17.19
N GLU A 307 -25.35 -20.17 17.00
CA GLU A 307 -26.05 -20.52 15.75
C GLU A 307 -25.37 -19.83 14.55
N GLU A 308 -25.52 -20.40 13.35
CA GLU A 308 -24.81 -19.95 12.15
C GLU A 308 -25.22 -18.52 11.74
N LEU A 309 -24.54 -17.52 12.32
CA LEU A 309 -24.65 -16.13 11.94
C LEU A 309 -24.34 -16.00 10.46
N GLU A 310 -25.36 -15.61 9.68
CA GLU A 310 -25.28 -15.46 8.24
C GLU A 310 -24.03 -14.66 7.83
N VAL A 311 -23.33 -15.16 6.82
CA VAL A 311 -22.11 -14.53 6.30
C VAL A 311 -22.50 -13.20 5.63
N ARG A 312 -22.54 -12.13 6.43
CA ARG A 312 -22.64 -10.76 5.92
C ARG A 312 -21.55 -10.58 4.87
N ASN A 313 -21.92 -10.07 3.70
CA ASN A 313 -20.99 -9.77 2.62
C ASN A 313 -20.09 -8.59 3.00
N ILE A 314 -19.09 -8.86 3.85
CA ILE A 314 -18.09 -7.90 4.30
C ILE A 314 -17.08 -7.75 3.16
N GLU A 315 -17.26 -6.69 2.36
CA GLU A 315 -16.41 -6.40 1.19
C GLU A 315 -15.17 -5.55 1.52
N LEU A 316 -14.98 -5.20 2.80
CA LEU A 316 -13.93 -4.33 3.31
C LEU A 316 -13.25 -4.94 4.55
N CYS A 317 -11.92 -4.94 4.63
CA CYS A 317 -11.14 -5.54 5.74
C CYS A 317 -11.47 -5.05 7.15
N TYR A 318 -12.21 -3.96 7.32
CA TYR A 318 -12.41 -3.32 8.62
C TYR A 318 -13.72 -2.52 8.65
N ILE A 319 -14.47 -2.65 9.74
CA ILE A 319 -15.53 -1.69 10.14
C ILE A 319 -14.94 -0.28 10.36
N ALA A 320 -13.62 -0.14 10.58
CA ALA A 320 -12.94 1.15 10.60
C ALA A 320 -12.81 1.82 9.22
N CYS A 321 -13.07 1.12 8.10
CA CYS A 321 -13.20 1.76 6.79
C CYS A 321 -14.39 2.74 6.78
N LEU A 322 -15.42 2.49 7.61
CA LEU A 322 -16.57 3.36 7.83
C LEU A 322 -16.22 4.73 8.46
N LYS A 323 -15.00 4.90 8.99
CA LYS A 323 -14.49 6.20 9.48
C LYS A 323 -13.68 6.98 8.43
N SER A 324 -13.78 6.60 7.16
CA SER A 324 -13.64 7.54 6.05
C SER A 324 -15.05 7.98 5.62
N PRO A 325 -15.36 9.28 5.45
CA PRO A 325 -16.71 9.74 5.10
C PRO A 325 -17.19 9.16 3.76
N THR A 326 -16.26 8.81 2.87
CA THR A 326 -16.51 8.11 1.60
C THR A 326 -17.13 6.71 1.74
N CYS A 327 -17.15 6.11 2.94
CA CYS A 327 -17.89 4.88 3.21
C CYS A 327 -19.41 5.10 3.38
N PHE A 328 -19.88 6.31 3.75
CA PHE A 328 -21.31 6.61 3.62
C PHE A 328 -21.74 6.55 2.16
N VAL A 329 -20.96 7.19 1.27
CA VAL A 329 -21.24 7.23 -0.19
C VAL A 329 -21.13 5.84 -0.83
N SER A 330 -20.09 5.06 -0.52
CA SER A 330 -19.91 3.74 -1.14
C SER A 330 -20.86 2.67 -0.59
N ILE A 331 -21.31 2.77 0.68
CA ILE A 331 -22.45 1.97 1.14
C ILE A 331 -23.74 2.45 0.47
N TRP A 332 -23.99 3.76 0.35
CA TRP A 332 -25.15 4.28 -0.38
C TRP A 332 -25.22 3.75 -1.81
N ILE A 333 -24.12 3.71 -2.56
CA ILE A 333 -24.11 3.23 -3.95
C ILE A 333 -24.43 1.72 -4.04
N ILE A 334 -23.92 0.90 -3.12
CA ILE A 334 -24.25 -0.52 -3.05
C ILE A 334 -25.72 -0.71 -2.60
N HIS A 335 -26.22 0.12 -1.69
CA HIS A 335 -27.62 0.09 -1.25
C HIS A 335 -28.56 0.53 -2.38
N PHE A 336 -28.23 1.58 -3.13
CA PHE A 336 -29.08 2.13 -4.20
C PHE A 336 -29.16 1.19 -5.41
N THR A 337 -28.07 0.49 -5.74
CA THR A 337 -28.06 -0.54 -6.79
C THR A 337 -28.66 -1.89 -6.37
N VAL A 338 -29.11 -2.03 -5.11
CA VAL A 338 -29.82 -3.21 -4.60
C VAL A 338 -31.26 -2.87 -4.18
N LEU A 339 -31.57 -1.65 -3.75
CA LEU A 339 -32.92 -1.25 -3.31
C LEU A 339 -33.93 -1.16 -4.46
N GLU A 340 -33.56 -0.74 -5.67
CA GLU A 340 -34.44 -0.86 -6.85
C GLU A 340 -34.76 -2.33 -7.21
N ALA A 341 -34.06 -3.31 -6.62
CA ALA A 341 -34.36 -4.74 -6.75
C ALA A 341 -35.14 -5.32 -5.55
N ILE A 342 -35.37 -4.56 -4.47
CA ILE A 342 -36.08 -5.01 -3.25
C ILE A 342 -37.11 -3.96 -2.76
N GLU A 343 -37.84 -3.32 -3.68
CA GLU A 343 -39.10 -2.60 -3.35
C GLU A 343 -40.33 -3.55 -3.38
N VAL A 344 -40.12 -4.84 -3.05
CA VAL A 344 -41.19 -5.86 -2.93
C VAL A 344 -40.99 -6.70 -1.66
N SER A 345 -40.96 -6.06 -0.49
CA SER A 345 -41.46 -6.61 0.80
C SER A 345 -41.42 -5.58 1.95
N ALA A 346 -42.50 -5.56 2.74
CA ALA A 346 -42.76 -4.92 4.04
C ALA A 346 -41.61 -4.15 4.76
N LEU A 347 -41.79 -2.90 5.21
CA LEU A 347 -42.66 -2.44 6.32
C LEU A 347 -42.37 -3.13 7.69
N THR A 348 -41.72 -2.43 8.63
CA THR A 348 -42.29 -1.93 9.92
C THR A 348 -41.19 -1.47 10.91
N GLU A 349 -41.36 -0.28 11.52
CA GLU A 349 -41.10 0.08 12.96
C GLU A 349 -39.68 -0.11 13.60
N LYS A 350 -39.19 0.68 14.58
CA LYS A 350 -39.49 2.04 15.14
C LYS A 350 -38.34 2.52 16.09
N GLU A 351 -38.44 3.77 16.59
CA GLU A 351 -37.58 4.50 17.57
C GLU A 351 -36.99 3.69 18.77
N ASP A 352 -35.91 4.05 19.49
CA ASP A 352 -34.70 4.95 19.39
C ASP A 352 -33.71 4.48 20.55
N ASP A 353 -32.76 5.17 21.21
CA ASP A 353 -32.24 6.55 21.34
C ASP A 353 -30.83 6.61 22.04
N LEU A 354 -30.19 7.80 22.05
CA LEU A 354 -29.20 8.36 23.02
C LEU A 354 -27.72 7.91 23.17
N LEU A 355 -26.90 8.93 23.49
CA LEU A 355 -25.44 9.01 23.82
C LEU A 355 -25.26 9.28 25.35
N PRO A 356 -24.10 9.69 25.96
CA PRO A 356 -22.76 10.06 25.46
C PRO A 356 -21.51 9.61 26.31
N ASP A 357 -20.31 10.06 25.90
CA ASP A 357 -19.10 10.42 26.73
C ASP A 357 -18.41 9.34 27.61
N THR A 358 -17.13 9.42 28.06
CA THR A 358 -15.94 10.33 27.99
C THR A 358 -14.67 9.47 28.34
N GLU A 359 -13.40 9.90 28.42
CA GLU A 359 -12.45 10.67 27.57
C GLU A 359 -11.02 10.50 28.22
N PHE A 360 -9.96 11.17 27.75
CA PHE A 360 -8.56 11.21 28.27
C PHE A 360 -7.70 9.92 28.10
N SER A 361 -6.34 9.95 28.07
CA SER A 361 -5.38 10.98 27.60
C SER A 361 -3.92 10.46 27.54
N CYS A 362 -3.18 10.90 26.49
CA CYS A 362 -1.73 11.23 26.45
C CYS A 362 -0.57 10.30 26.93
N ARG A 363 0.40 10.14 26.00
CA ARG A 363 1.88 10.35 26.15
C ARG A 363 2.72 9.28 26.91
N ALA A 364 4.01 9.07 26.60
CA ALA A 364 4.88 9.48 25.46
C ALA A 364 6.21 8.68 25.45
N SER A 365 7.02 8.85 24.38
CA SER A 365 8.51 8.81 24.30
C SER A 365 9.28 7.68 25.04
N ILE A 366 10.05 6.79 24.40
CA ILE A 366 11.00 6.90 23.27
C ILE A 366 12.10 7.97 23.47
N LYS A 367 13.37 7.53 23.52
CA LYS A 367 14.54 8.33 23.13
C LYS A 367 15.70 7.41 22.71
N GLU A 368 16.61 7.93 21.86
CA GLU A 368 17.63 7.15 21.15
C GLU A 368 19.04 7.77 21.19
N ARG A 369 20.06 7.07 20.64
CA ARG A 369 21.47 7.48 20.51
C ARG A 369 22.25 6.73 19.41
N SER A 370 23.39 7.32 19.01
CA SER A 370 24.61 6.64 18.47
C SER A 370 24.65 6.07 17.03
N SER A 371 24.29 6.93 16.07
CA SER A 371 24.99 7.13 14.79
C SER A 371 26.28 6.35 14.45
N THR A 372 26.48 6.14 13.12
CA THR A 372 27.73 5.88 12.36
C THR A 372 28.12 4.43 12.05
N LEU A 373 28.36 4.16 10.75
CA LEU A 373 29.39 3.27 10.19
C LEU A 373 29.48 3.48 8.66
N GLU A 374 30.67 3.30 8.09
CA GLU A 374 31.02 3.77 6.74
C GLU A 374 30.94 2.70 5.63
N SER A 375 31.31 3.11 4.41
CA SER A 375 31.00 2.43 3.15
C SER A 375 31.82 1.17 2.86
N SER A 376 31.12 0.06 2.65
CA SER A 376 31.48 -0.99 1.69
C SER A 376 30.26 -1.29 0.84
N VAL A 377 30.44 -1.70 -0.42
CA VAL A 377 29.32 -2.29 -1.20
C VAL A 377 29.06 -3.67 -0.59
N PRO A 378 27.87 -3.95 -0.03
CA PRO A 378 27.69 -5.16 0.75
C PRO A 378 27.71 -6.41 -0.14
N ILE A 379 28.44 -7.43 0.31
CA ILE A 379 28.42 -8.78 -0.26
C ILE A 379 26.96 -9.31 -0.36
N ASN A 380 26.09 -8.87 0.56
CA ASN A 380 24.65 -9.10 0.51
C ASN A 380 24.02 -8.80 -0.86
N VAL A 381 24.38 -7.70 -1.53
CA VAL A 381 23.69 -7.26 -2.78
C VAL A 381 23.90 -8.27 -3.91
N LEU A 382 25.12 -8.80 -4.07
CA LEU A 382 25.42 -9.86 -5.02
C LEU A 382 24.72 -11.19 -4.65
N VAL A 383 24.65 -11.51 -3.36
CA VAL A 383 23.90 -12.68 -2.86
C VAL A 383 22.38 -12.53 -3.08
N GLN A 384 21.83 -11.31 -3.06
CA GLN A 384 20.41 -11.07 -3.40
C GLN A 384 20.12 -11.23 -4.90
N LEU A 385 21.03 -10.80 -5.79
CA LEU A 385 20.95 -11.14 -7.22
C LEU A 385 20.96 -12.67 -7.41
N GLN A 386 21.74 -13.39 -6.63
CA GLN A 386 21.78 -14.86 -6.65
C GLN A 386 20.49 -15.51 -6.10
N LYS A 387 19.84 -14.92 -5.09
CA LYS A 387 18.50 -15.33 -4.62
C LYS A 387 17.40 -15.06 -5.64
N LEU A 388 17.41 -13.92 -6.31
CA LEU A 388 16.51 -13.62 -7.43
C LEU A 388 16.69 -14.64 -8.57
N LEU A 389 17.94 -15.01 -8.86
CA LEU A 389 18.27 -16.10 -9.77
C LEU A 389 17.81 -17.50 -9.32
N THR A 390 17.45 -17.69 -8.04
CA THR A 390 16.90 -18.96 -7.49
C THR A 390 15.36 -18.96 -7.45
N LEU A 391 14.73 -17.81 -7.71
CA LEU A 391 13.27 -17.63 -7.71
C LEU A 391 12.65 -17.69 -9.12
N VAL A 392 13.48 -17.89 -10.16
CA VAL A 392 13.12 -18.00 -11.59
C VAL A 392 13.93 -19.12 -12.25
#